data_AF-A0A1C5XME9-F1
#
_entry.id   AF-A0A1C5XME9-F1
#
_cell.length_a   1.000
_cell.length_b   1.000
_cell.length_c   1.000
_cell.angle_alpha   90.00
_cell.angle_beta   90.00
_cell.angle_gamma   90.00
#
_symmetry.space_group_name_H-M   'P 1'
#
loop_
_entity.id
_entity.type
_entity.pdbx_description
1 polymer ?
#
loop_
_entity_poly.entity_id
_entity_poly.type
_entity_poly.pdbx_seq_one_letter_code
_entity_poly.pdbx_strand_id
1 'polypeptide(L)'
;MNTTFFQKASENKRSISWGDIFSDVWKKHRKDQRTALLTKGMGSHIPAPNRMLSDWQKPWLFARVLIAGLVLSVLIGISCVIFPGYGMLLMLCLLPAFVVPLSVMLFYWEMNIPGNISIYEALLLTLLGGCLSLTVTGIMRTVFPGISEIAFLAGPLPEELAKCLIVTIFLCRKKYNYGLQGILIGGAVGVGFSAMESAGYALQIFDIGIQNAMGTNIIIRSMADILVRRGVLAIGGHVVWAALYGGALALIKGKGKMSPKCFANSLFWLTFSAAFLLHTAWNFSASYLAGKLPDSLVASLVKFEAGTVTQWVKYIVLIILAWLLLFYIMKKSIRQMVSVDEMYHNAANSAEYKEAAAKRQKKKEQEQEQPVHRSEPKEQHPEQKQEQPVHQSAQKEQQPIHEESEYRVEAVIQGVSGLLNGKTYMLTAGTPLIFGRRTEKCNVLFKNETKGISSLHCKVKWYNGKVLIKDLGSTYGTWLNEGTRLEPNKYYELPDQGVFYLGSKENMFFMGMK
;
A
#
# COMPACT_ATOMS: atom_id res chain seq x y z
N MET A 1 1.47 21.48 -2.75
CA MET A 1 0.69 20.51 -3.55
C MET A 1 1.41 20.31 -4.88
N ASN A 2 1.38 19.10 -5.43
CA ASN A 2 2.06 18.72 -6.68
C ASN A 2 1.33 19.21 -7.95
N THR A 3 0.64 20.36 -7.88
CA THR A 3 -0.22 20.89 -8.95
C THR A 3 0.57 21.14 -10.24
N THR A 4 1.81 21.61 -10.15
CA THR A 4 2.67 21.87 -11.32
C THR A 4 3.17 20.61 -12.01
N PHE A 5 3.50 19.55 -11.25
CA PHE A 5 3.87 18.25 -11.81
C PHE A 5 2.66 17.63 -12.54
N PHE A 6 1.49 17.70 -11.90
CA PHE A 6 0.25 17.18 -12.44
C PHE A 6 -0.16 17.90 -13.73
N GLN A 7 -0.15 19.24 -13.73
CA GLN A 7 -0.48 20.03 -14.90
C GLN A 7 0.43 19.69 -16.10
N LYS A 8 1.73 19.52 -15.86
CA LYS A 8 2.67 19.04 -16.90
C LYS A 8 2.40 17.60 -17.35
N ALA A 9 2.02 16.71 -16.43
CA ALA A 9 1.71 15.32 -16.74
C ALA A 9 0.39 15.15 -17.51
N SER A 10 -0.61 16.01 -17.27
CA SER A 10 -1.89 16.03 -17.98
C SER A 10 -1.80 16.75 -19.32
N GLU A 11 -1.11 17.90 -19.38
CA GLU A 11 -0.96 18.71 -20.61
C GLU A 11 -0.05 18.04 -21.64
N ASN A 12 1.01 17.36 -21.18
CA ASN A 12 2.01 16.77 -22.06
C ASN A 12 2.15 15.27 -21.77
N LYS A 13 1.19 14.48 -22.27
CA LYS A 13 1.08 13.00 -22.14
C LYS A 13 2.39 12.22 -22.43
N ARG A 14 3.40 12.87 -22.98
CA ARG A 14 4.72 12.31 -23.33
C ARG A 14 5.87 12.61 -22.37
N SER A 15 5.83 13.62 -21.50
CA SER A 15 7.05 14.06 -20.75
C SER A 15 6.91 14.07 -19.22
N ILE A 16 6.77 12.89 -18.60
CA ILE A 16 7.11 12.74 -17.18
C ILE A 16 8.63 12.79 -17.08
N SER A 17 9.17 13.88 -16.52
CA SER A 17 10.60 14.01 -16.28
C SER A 17 10.96 13.37 -14.94
N TRP A 18 11.88 12.39 -14.97
CA TRP A 18 12.43 11.80 -13.75
C TRP A 18 13.14 12.85 -12.88
N GLY A 19 13.77 13.86 -13.48
CA GLY A 19 14.38 14.96 -12.74
C GLY A 19 13.37 15.76 -11.89
N ASP A 20 12.12 15.88 -12.35
CA ASP A 20 11.05 16.53 -11.59
C ASP A 20 10.57 15.63 -10.43
N ILE A 21 10.49 14.32 -10.63
CA ILE A 21 10.12 13.36 -9.58
C ILE A 21 11.14 13.42 -8.43
N PHE A 22 12.44 13.45 -8.74
CA PHE A 22 13.51 13.47 -7.73
C PHE A 22 13.84 14.87 -7.20
N SER A 23 13.13 15.92 -7.63
CA SER A 23 13.46 17.32 -7.26
C SER A 23 13.40 17.60 -5.76
N ASP A 24 12.65 16.79 -5.02
CA ASP A 24 12.37 17.03 -3.61
C ASP A 24 13.29 16.22 -2.67
N VAL A 25 14.10 15.29 -3.19
CA VAL A 25 14.96 14.39 -2.38
C VAL A 25 15.82 15.15 -1.36
N TRP A 26 16.42 16.25 -1.79
CA TRP A 26 17.36 17.02 -0.96
C TRP A 26 16.72 18.19 -0.20
N LYS A 27 15.42 18.46 -0.42
CA LYS A 27 14.71 19.56 0.24
C LYS A 27 14.45 19.26 1.72
N LYS A 28 14.25 20.32 2.51
CA LYS A 28 13.81 20.22 3.90
C LYS A 28 12.29 20.01 3.93
N HIS A 29 11.86 18.94 4.61
CA HIS A 29 10.44 18.60 4.78
C HIS A 29 9.94 18.94 6.18
N ARG A 30 8.82 19.64 6.25
CA ARG A 30 8.16 20.06 7.51
C ARG A 30 7.53 18.85 8.22
N LYS A 31 7.30 18.97 9.53
CA LYS A 31 6.74 17.87 10.36
C LYS A 31 5.41 17.34 9.82
N ASP A 32 4.51 18.21 9.38
CA ASP A 32 3.21 17.85 8.79
C ASP A 32 3.34 17.02 7.51
N GLN A 33 4.30 17.35 6.63
CA GLN A 33 4.58 16.56 5.43
C GLN A 33 5.07 15.16 5.78
N ARG A 34 5.95 15.05 6.79
CA ARG A 34 6.44 13.75 7.29
C ARG A 34 5.31 12.92 7.87
N THR A 35 4.47 13.53 8.71
CA THR A 35 3.30 12.87 9.29
C THR A 35 2.36 12.40 8.18
N ALA A 36 2.03 13.25 7.21
CA ALA A 36 1.17 12.90 6.09
C ALA A 36 1.73 11.73 5.25
N LEU A 37 3.05 11.69 5.01
CA LEU A 37 3.68 10.59 4.31
C LEU A 37 3.59 9.29 5.12
N LEU A 38 3.95 9.33 6.41
CA LEU A 38 3.93 8.14 7.27
C LEU A 38 2.52 7.64 7.57
N THR A 39 1.50 8.51 7.53
CA THR A 39 0.11 8.12 7.69
C THR A 39 -0.58 7.67 6.41
N LYS A 40 0.11 7.75 5.26
CA LYS A 40 -0.38 7.27 3.96
C LYS A 40 -0.84 5.81 4.05
N GLY A 41 -2.01 5.52 3.49
CA GLY A 41 -2.56 4.16 3.47
C GLY A 41 -3.35 3.77 4.73
N MET A 42 -3.64 4.70 5.65
CA MET A 42 -4.40 4.42 6.87
C MET A 42 -5.71 5.21 6.95
N GLY A 43 -6.85 4.52 7.09
CA GLY A 43 -8.15 5.14 7.35
C GLY A 43 -8.49 6.29 6.40
N SER A 44 -8.71 7.48 6.95
CA SER A 44 -9.01 8.71 6.20
C SER A 44 -7.85 9.25 5.35
N HIS A 45 -6.63 8.72 5.53
CA HIS A 45 -5.44 9.09 4.74
C HIS A 45 -5.24 8.23 3.49
N ILE A 46 -6.25 7.44 3.10
CA ILE A 46 -6.30 6.79 1.79
C ILE A 46 -6.92 7.80 0.80
N PRO A 47 -6.19 8.24 -0.24
CA PRO A 47 -6.73 9.17 -1.23
C PRO A 47 -7.92 8.57 -1.97
N ALA A 48 -8.91 9.42 -2.26
CA ALA A 48 -9.97 9.06 -3.18
C ALA A 48 -9.39 8.93 -4.61
N PRO A 49 -9.98 8.11 -5.50
CA PRO A 49 -9.43 7.91 -6.84
C PRO A 49 -9.21 9.19 -7.66
N ASN A 50 -10.05 10.21 -7.47
CA ASN A 50 -9.97 11.52 -8.12
C ASN A 50 -9.06 12.53 -7.40
N ARG A 51 -8.34 12.11 -6.35
CA ARG A 51 -7.39 12.93 -5.60
C ARG A 51 -6.04 12.26 -5.42
N MET A 52 -5.87 11.03 -5.90
CA MET A 52 -4.64 10.28 -5.70
C MET A 52 -3.40 11.00 -6.27
N LEU A 53 -3.55 11.76 -7.36
CA LEU A 53 -2.45 12.52 -7.96
C LEU A 53 -2.15 13.83 -7.23
N SER A 54 -3.19 14.55 -6.77
CA SER A 54 -3.03 15.83 -6.07
C SER A 54 -2.52 15.65 -4.63
N ASP A 55 -2.90 14.56 -3.98
CA ASP A 55 -2.47 14.17 -2.63
C ASP A 55 -1.09 13.48 -2.63
N TRP A 56 -0.62 12.98 -3.79
CA TRP A 56 0.68 12.32 -3.90
C TRP A 56 1.82 13.29 -3.60
N GLN A 57 2.81 12.83 -2.83
CA GLN A 57 4.03 13.55 -2.49
C GLN A 57 5.22 12.93 -3.23
N LYS A 58 6.15 13.77 -3.68
CA LYS A 58 7.37 13.30 -4.36
C LYS A 58 8.26 12.50 -3.40
N PRO A 59 9.05 11.54 -3.90
CA PRO A 59 9.91 10.69 -3.07
C PRO A 59 11.10 11.47 -2.48
N TRP A 60 11.38 11.24 -1.20
CA TRP A 60 12.53 11.81 -0.49
C TRP A 60 12.99 11.00 0.72
N LEU A 61 12.09 10.24 1.36
CA LEU A 61 12.38 9.46 2.57
C LEU A 61 13.37 8.33 2.27
N PHE A 62 13.25 7.69 1.11
CA PHE A 62 14.15 6.59 0.71
C PHE A 62 15.63 6.97 0.82
N ALA A 63 16.00 8.18 0.39
CA ALA A 63 17.38 8.66 0.42
C ALA A 63 17.87 8.90 1.85
N ARG A 64 17.00 9.37 2.74
CA ARG A 64 17.35 9.60 4.15
C ARG A 64 17.55 8.29 4.89
N VAL A 65 16.68 7.31 4.64
CA VAL A 65 16.81 5.96 5.19
C VAL A 65 18.06 5.27 4.66
N LEU A 66 18.37 5.43 3.36
CA LEU A 66 19.60 4.91 2.76
C LEU A 66 20.83 5.47 3.46
N ILE A 67 20.95 6.80 3.57
CA ILE A 67 22.12 7.45 4.19
C ILE A 67 22.26 7.02 5.66
N ALA A 68 21.18 7.08 6.44
CA ALA A 68 21.21 6.69 7.84
C ALA A 68 21.59 5.20 7.99
N GLY A 69 21.01 4.34 7.16
CA GLY A 69 21.31 2.91 7.12
C GLY A 69 22.77 2.62 6.78
N LEU A 70 23.32 3.29 5.76
CA LEU A 70 24.73 3.12 5.37
C LEU A 70 25.68 3.56 6.48
N VAL A 71 25.40 4.69 7.14
CA VAL A 71 26.19 5.14 8.30
C VAL A 71 26.14 4.10 9.41
N LEU A 72 24.95 3.59 9.75
CA LEU A 72 24.80 2.56 10.78
C LEU A 72 25.50 1.24 10.39
N SER A 73 25.46 0.85 9.11
CA SER A 73 26.18 -0.34 8.62
C SER A 73 27.70 -0.20 8.76
N VAL A 74 28.26 0.97 8.46
CA VAL A 74 29.69 1.25 8.66
C VAL A 74 30.03 1.21 10.15
N LEU A 75 29.21 1.84 11.00
CA LEU A 75 29.41 1.83 12.44
C LEU A 75 29.39 0.41 13.00
N ILE A 76 28.46 -0.44 12.56
CA ILE A 76 28.41 -1.85 12.97
C ILE A 76 29.63 -2.63 12.47
N GLY A 77 30.08 -2.39 11.23
CA GLY A 77 31.30 -3.03 10.71
C GLY A 77 32.54 -2.70 11.55
N ILE A 78 32.73 -1.42 11.90
CA ILE A 78 33.82 -0.97 12.78
C ILE A 78 33.67 -1.58 14.18
N SER A 79 32.45 -1.53 14.72
CA SER A 79 32.09 -2.07 16.03
C SER A 79 32.45 -3.55 16.17
N CYS A 80 32.13 -4.36 15.15
CA CYS A 80 32.45 -5.80 15.14
C CYS A 80 33.96 -6.07 15.24
N VAL A 81 34.80 -5.19 14.67
CA VAL A 81 36.26 -5.35 14.72
C VAL A 81 36.83 -4.94 16.08
N ILE A 82 36.28 -3.91 16.71
CA ILE A 82 36.79 -3.39 17.99
C ILE A 82 36.27 -4.20 19.19
N PHE A 83 34.98 -4.54 19.18
CA PHE A 83 34.30 -5.28 20.25
C PHE A 83 33.50 -6.46 19.66
N PRO A 84 34.17 -7.52 19.22
CA PRO A 84 33.51 -8.68 18.62
C PRO A 84 32.61 -9.37 19.66
N GLY A 85 31.40 -9.73 19.23
CA GLY A 85 30.45 -10.48 20.04
C GLY A 85 29.26 -10.91 19.20
N TYR A 86 28.58 -11.99 19.60
CA TYR A 86 27.47 -12.58 18.83
C TYR A 86 26.35 -11.59 18.52
N GLY A 87 26.05 -10.65 19.44
CA GLY A 87 25.08 -9.59 19.19
C GLY A 87 25.49 -8.65 18.05
N MET A 88 26.75 -8.20 18.03
CA MET A 88 27.26 -7.34 16.97
C MET A 88 27.38 -8.09 15.64
N LEU A 89 27.80 -9.36 15.67
CA LEU A 89 27.83 -10.24 14.51
C LEU A 89 26.45 -10.40 13.87
N LEU A 90 25.42 -10.64 14.69
CA LEU A 90 24.04 -10.72 14.22
C LEU A 90 23.60 -9.41 13.55
N MET A 91 23.92 -8.27 14.16
CA MET A 91 23.63 -6.95 13.56
C MET A 91 24.39 -6.72 12.25
N LEU A 92 25.62 -7.21 12.14
CA LEU A 92 26.40 -7.18 10.90
C LEU A 92 25.75 -8.01 9.80
N CYS A 93 25.23 -9.21 10.10
CA CYS A 93 24.52 -10.02 9.11
C CYS A 93 23.23 -9.34 8.62
N LEU A 94 22.47 -8.73 9.53
CA LEU A 94 21.14 -8.22 9.24
C LEU A 94 21.17 -6.81 8.64
N LEU A 95 21.76 -5.82 9.32
CA LEU A 95 21.52 -4.42 8.93
C LEU A 95 21.99 -4.12 7.49
N PRO A 96 23.25 -4.36 7.09
CA PRO A 96 23.73 -4.09 5.74
C PRO A 96 22.95 -4.83 4.66
N ALA A 97 22.47 -6.05 4.95
CA ALA A 97 21.68 -6.85 4.02
C ALA A 97 20.32 -6.21 3.70
N PHE A 98 19.75 -5.41 4.61
CA PHE A 98 18.45 -4.78 4.45
C PHE A 98 18.50 -3.31 3.97
N VAL A 99 19.60 -2.57 4.23
CA VAL A 99 19.66 -1.11 3.99
C VAL A 99 19.33 -0.70 2.57
N VAL A 100 20.06 -1.22 1.58
CA VAL A 100 19.85 -0.85 0.17
C VAL A 100 18.54 -1.41 -0.36
N PRO A 101 18.20 -2.71 -0.16
CA PRO A 101 16.92 -3.26 -0.57
C PRO A 101 15.71 -2.48 -0.03
N LEU A 102 15.65 -2.21 1.28
CA LEU A 102 14.55 -1.47 1.90
C LEU A 102 14.46 -0.05 1.37
N SER A 103 15.60 0.61 1.10
CA SER A 103 15.60 1.95 0.52
C SER A 103 14.98 1.96 -0.88
N VAL A 104 15.27 0.95 -1.71
CA VAL A 104 14.63 0.80 -3.03
C VAL A 104 13.12 0.54 -2.89
N MET A 105 12.70 -0.28 -1.92
CA MET A 105 11.27 -0.49 -1.64
C MET A 105 10.58 0.80 -1.17
N LEU A 106 11.23 1.57 -0.31
CA LEU A 106 10.71 2.86 0.15
C LEU A 106 10.50 3.81 -1.02
N PHE A 107 11.43 3.83 -1.98
CA PHE A 107 11.23 4.58 -3.22
C PHE A 107 9.97 4.10 -3.97
N TYR A 108 9.75 2.79 -4.10
CA TYR A 108 8.52 2.26 -4.71
C TYR A 108 7.25 2.62 -3.92
N TRP A 109 7.34 2.65 -2.59
CA TRP A 109 6.24 3.00 -1.70
C TRP A 109 5.90 4.49 -1.78
N GLU A 110 6.90 5.35 -1.85
CA GLU A 110 6.72 6.77 -2.10
C GLU A 110 6.10 6.99 -3.49
N MET A 111 6.57 6.24 -4.51
CA MET A 111 6.01 6.23 -5.86
C MET A 111 4.60 5.63 -5.96
N ASN A 112 4.07 4.95 -4.95
CA ASN A 112 2.72 4.39 -4.97
C ASN A 112 1.66 5.52 -4.90
N ILE A 113 1.35 6.13 -6.04
CA ILE A 113 0.36 7.21 -6.21
C ILE A 113 -1.02 6.85 -5.62
N PRO A 114 -1.59 5.64 -5.84
CA PRO A 114 -2.87 5.25 -5.22
C PRO A 114 -2.93 5.40 -3.70
N GLY A 115 -1.80 5.35 -3.01
CA GLY A 115 -1.70 5.71 -1.59
C GLY A 115 -2.46 4.83 -0.61
N ASN A 116 -2.88 3.63 -1.01
CA ASN A 116 -3.67 2.70 -0.21
C ASN A 116 -2.86 1.52 0.38
N ILE A 117 -1.52 1.55 0.24
CA ILE A 117 -0.60 0.61 0.91
C ILE A 117 0.17 1.43 1.94
N SER A 118 -0.02 1.10 3.22
CA SER A 118 0.71 1.73 4.31
C SER A 118 2.14 1.20 4.39
N ILE A 119 3.02 1.92 5.10
CA ILE A 119 4.38 1.44 5.32
C ILE A 119 4.39 0.12 6.12
N TYR A 120 3.48 -0.04 7.08
CA TYR A 120 3.33 -1.28 7.85
C TYR A 120 2.99 -2.47 6.95
N GLU A 121 2.08 -2.25 5.99
CA GLU A 121 1.72 -3.28 5.02
C GLU A 121 2.88 -3.58 4.07
N ALA A 122 3.61 -2.58 3.58
CA ALA A 122 4.79 -2.80 2.74
C ALA A 122 5.88 -3.62 3.47
N LEU A 123 6.12 -3.34 4.75
CA LEU A 123 7.04 -4.10 5.60
C LEU A 123 6.52 -5.53 5.87
N LEU A 124 5.23 -5.70 6.11
CA LEU A 124 4.63 -7.03 6.28
C LEU A 124 4.71 -7.86 5.00
N LEU A 125 4.45 -7.26 3.84
CA LEU A 125 4.61 -7.90 2.53
C LEU A 125 6.08 -8.27 2.27
N THR A 126 7.03 -7.47 2.77
CA THR A 126 8.45 -7.78 2.70
C THR A 126 8.80 -9.02 3.53
N LEU A 127 8.35 -9.05 4.79
CA LEU A 127 8.61 -10.17 5.69
C LEU A 127 7.95 -11.46 5.19
N LEU A 128 6.64 -11.45 4.97
CA LEU A 128 5.89 -12.61 4.49
C LEU A 128 6.36 -13.03 3.11
N GLY A 129 6.58 -12.06 2.22
CA GLY A 129 7.04 -12.28 0.86
C GLY A 129 8.40 -12.98 0.82
N GLY A 130 9.37 -12.49 1.59
CA GLY A 130 10.70 -13.08 1.70
C GLY A 130 10.67 -14.49 2.25
N CYS A 131 10.04 -14.71 3.41
CA CYS A 131 9.94 -16.03 4.02
C CYS A 131 9.25 -17.04 3.09
N LEU A 132 8.06 -16.70 2.57
CA LEU A 132 7.28 -17.61 1.73
C LEU A 132 7.99 -17.91 0.41
N SER A 133 8.61 -16.92 -0.24
CA SER A 133 9.30 -17.15 -1.51
C SER A 133 10.54 -18.02 -1.32
N LEU A 134 11.33 -17.83 -0.27
CA LEU A 134 12.46 -18.72 0.05
C LEU A 134 11.99 -20.14 0.37
N THR A 135 10.91 -20.30 1.14
CA THR A 135 10.32 -21.63 1.41
C THR A 135 9.90 -22.32 0.11
N VAL A 136 9.19 -21.61 -0.77
CA VAL A 136 8.76 -22.17 -2.06
C VAL A 136 9.97 -22.49 -2.94
N THR A 137 10.99 -21.65 -3.00
CA THR A 137 12.25 -21.95 -3.69
C THR A 137 12.88 -23.25 -3.17
N GLY A 138 12.95 -23.43 -1.86
CA GLY A 138 13.46 -24.65 -1.24
C GLY A 138 12.69 -25.89 -1.68
N ILE A 139 11.35 -25.84 -1.65
CA ILE A 139 10.47 -26.92 -2.10
C ILE A 139 10.66 -27.20 -3.60
N MET A 140 10.76 -26.17 -4.44
CA MET A 140 10.96 -26.37 -5.88
C MET A 140 12.29 -27.06 -6.19
N ARG A 141 13.35 -26.74 -5.44
CA ARG A 141 14.65 -27.39 -5.59
C ARG A 141 14.62 -28.87 -5.16
N THR A 142 13.80 -29.25 -4.18
CA THR A 142 13.65 -30.66 -3.78
C THR A 142 12.77 -31.45 -4.75
N VAL A 143 11.73 -30.84 -5.32
CA VAL A 143 10.80 -31.51 -6.25
C VAL A 143 11.38 -31.64 -7.67
N PHE A 144 12.21 -30.70 -8.10
CA PHE A 144 12.80 -30.67 -9.45
C PHE A 144 14.33 -30.72 -9.40
N PRO A 145 14.94 -31.84 -8.97
CA PRO A 145 16.39 -31.95 -8.83
C PRO A 145 17.12 -31.77 -10.17
N GLY A 146 16.53 -32.16 -11.31
CA GLY A 146 17.17 -31.99 -12.63
C GLY A 146 17.38 -30.53 -13.07
N ILE A 147 16.63 -29.56 -12.51
CA ILE A 147 16.88 -28.12 -12.75
C ILE A 147 18.20 -27.70 -12.07
N SER A 148 18.62 -28.40 -11.01
CA SER A 148 19.84 -28.11 -10.25
C SER A 148 21.14 -28.48 -10.98
N GLU A 149 21.06 -29.32 -12.02
CA GLU A 149 22.24 -29.77 -12.79
C GLU A 149 22.78 -28.69 -13.74
N ILE A 150 21.97 -27.69 -14.11
CA ILE A 150 22.42 -26.53 -14.88
C ILE A 150 22.65 -25.36 -13.93
N ALA A 151 23.87 -25.23 -13.39
CA ALA A 151 24.20 -24.33 -12.29
C ALA A 151 23.72 -22.86 -12.44
N PHE A 152 23.79 -22.29 -13.65
CA PHE A 152 23.32 -20.91 -13.91
C PHE A 152 21.80 -20.78 -14.05
N LEU A 153 21.05 -21.88 -14.15
CA LEU A 153 19.57 -21.94 -14.17
C LEU A 153 19.00 -22.48 -12.84
N ALA A 154 19.79 -23.27 -12.12
CA ALA A 154 19.46 -23.94 -10.87
C ALA A 154 18.95 -22.99 -9.77
N GLY A 155 19.53 -21.78 -9.71
CA GLY A 155 19.05 -20.71 -8.83
C GLY A 155 17.93 -19.89 -9.47
N PRO A 156 18.17 -19.25 -10.64
CA PRO A 156 17.26 -18.26 -11.19
C PRO A 156 15.84 -18.77 -11.44
N LEU A 157 15.67 -19.99 -11.95
CA LEU A 157 14.35 -20.46 -12.33
C LEU A 157 13.45 -20.73 -11.10
N PRO A 158 13.86 -21.56 -10.11
CA PRO A 158 13.06 -21.76 -8.89
C PRO A 158 12.78 -20.46 -8.13
N GLU A 159 13.74 -19.53 -8.12
CA GLU A 159 13.62 -18.28 -7.36
C GLU A 159 12.66 -17.29 -8.01
N GLU A 160 12.75 -17.09 -9.32
CA GLU A 160 11.81 -16.19 -10.02
C GLU A 160 10.40 -16.76 -10.05
N LEU A 161 10.24 -18.08 -10.22
CA LEU A 161 8.93 -18.73 -10.14
C LEU A 161 8.31 -18.59 -8.74
N ALA A 162 9.07 -18.85 -7.68
CA ALA A 162 8.62 -18.72 -6.31
C ALA A 162 8.17 -17.29 -6.00
N LYS A 163 9.01 -16.29 -6.29
CA LYS A 163 8.64 -14.88 -6.08
C LYS A 163 7.43 -14.46 -6.93
N CYS A 164 7.36 -14.88 -8.20
CA CYS A 164 6.21 -14.59 -9.06
C CYS A 164 4.91 -15.20 -8.51
N LEU A 165 4.96 -16.42 -7.98
CA LEU A 165 3.83 -17.05 -7.31
C LEU A 165 3.36 -16.24 -6.10
N ILE A 166 4.27 -15.87 -5.20
CA ILE A 166 3.92 -15.09 -4.00
C ILE A 166 3.37 -13.71 -4.35
N VAL A 167 3.98 -13.03 -5.33
CA VAL A 167 3.47 -11.75 -5.86
C VAL A 167 2.06 -11.91 -6.42
N THR A 168 1.80 -12.98 -7.19
CA THR A 168 0.47 -13.28 -7.72
C THR A 168 -0.56 -13.45 -6.60
N ILE A 169 -0.22 -14.22 -5.56
CA ILE A 169 -1.08 -14.46 -4.39
C ILE A 169 -1.42 -13.14 -3.70
N PHE A 170 -0.43 -12.28 -3.46
CA PHE A 170 -0.68 -10.96 -2.87
C PHE A 170 -1.58 -10.09 -3.76
N LEU A 171 -1.37 -10.12 -5.07
CA LEU A 171 -2.19 -9.40 -6.04
C LEU A 171 -3.62 -9.93 -6.18
N CYS A 172 -3.96 -11.11 -5.65
CA CYS A 172 -5.35 -11.58 -5.60
C CYS A 172 -6.26 -10.67 -4.74
N ARG A 173 -5.69 -9.89 -3.81
CA ARG A 173 -6.47 -8.95 -2.98
C ARG A 173 -7.12 -7.86 -3.86
N LYS A 174 -8.43 -7.62 -3.67
CA LYS A 174 -9.24 -6.67 -4.48
C LYS A 174 -8.78 -5.21 -4.41
N LYS A 175 -7.99 -4.83 -3.41
CA LYS A 175 -7.51 -3.45 -3.25
C LYS A 175 -6.31 -3.09 -4.14
N TYR A 176 -5.65 -4.06 -4.75
CA TYR A 176 -4.46 -3.84 -5.60
C TYR A 176 -4.84 -3.88 -7.07
N ASN A 177 -5.10 -2.72 -7.66
CA ASN A 177 -5.66 -2.58 -9.00
C ASN A 177 -4.77 -1.80 -9.96
N TYR A 178 -3.59 -1.37 -9.52
CA TYR A 178 -2.76 -0.40 -10.22
C TYR A 178 -1.31 -0.87 -10.34
N GLY A 179 -0.68 -0.55 -11.46
CA GLY A 179 0.70 -0.98 -11.76
C GLY A 179 1.72 -0.61 -10.69
N LEU A 180 1.65 0.61 -10.15
CA LEU A 180 2.57 1.09 -9.10
C LEU A 180 2.44 0.29 -7.80
N GLN A 181 1.25 -0.22 -7.48
CA GLN A 181 1.07 -1.14 -6.34
C GLN A 181 1.74 -2.48 -6.63
N GLY A 182 1.62 -2.99 -7.86
CA GLY A 182 2.31 -4.21 -8.29
C GLY A 182 3.84 -4.09 -8.23
N ILE A 183 4.39 -2.94 -8.62
CA ILE A 183 5.83 -2.64 -8.48
C ILE A 183 6.23 -2.67 -7.01
N LEU A 184 5.46 -2.03 -6.13
CA LEU A 184 5.72 -2.04 -4.69
C LEU A 184 5.63 -3.45 -4.10
N ILE A 185 4.59 -4.21 -4.41
CA ILE A 185 4.38 -5.58 -3.89
C ILE A 185 5.49 -6.51 -4.39
N GLY A 186 5.80 -6.46 -5.69
CA GLY A 186 6.92 -7.21 -6.27
C GLY A 186 8.25 -6.84 -5.63
N GLY A 187 8.52 -5.54 -5.52
CA GLY A 187 9.71 -5.03 -4.87
C GLY A 187 9.83 -5.48 -3.41
N ALA A 188 8.74 -5.44 -2.63
CA ALA A 188 8.70 -5.90 -1.24
C ALA A 188 9.06 -7.39 -1.12
N VAL A 189 8.48 -8.26 -1.96
CA VAL A 189 8.85 -9.68 -2.01
C VAL A 189 10.34 -9.84 -2.35
N GLY A 190 10.82 -9.10 -3.35
CA GLY A 190 12.23 -9.11 -3.75
C GLY A 190 13.18 -8.61 -2.67
N VAL A 191 12.78 -7.64 -1.85
CA VAL A 191 13.53 -7.16 -0.68
C VAL A 191 13.69 -8.25 0.36
N GLY A 192 12.58 -8.89 0.74
CA GLY A 192 12.60 -9.96 1.73
C GLY A 192 13.51 -11.10 1.30
N PHE A 193 13.37 -11.52 0.04
CA PHE A 193 14.23 -12.53 -0.56
C PHE A 193 15.71 -12.10 -0.54
N SER A 194 16.03 -10.94 -1.12
CA SER A 194 17.40 -10.45 -1.28
C SER A 194 18.12 -10.27 0.05
N ALA A 195 17.44 -9.74 1.06
CA ALA A 195 18.04 -9.44 2.35
C ALA A 195 18.29 -10.72 3.17
N MET A 196 17.32 -11.64 3.22
CA MET A 196 17.47 -12.92 3.91
C MET A 196 18.56 -13.78 3.25
N GLU A 197 18.61 -13.82 1.91
CA GLU A 197 19.65 -14.53 1.17
C GLU A 197 21.05 -13.94 1.46
N SER A 198 21.16 -12.60 1.47
CA SER A 198 22.44 -11.92 1.75
C SER A 198 22.91 -12.13 3.19
N ALA A 199 22.00 -12.13 4.16
CA ALA A 199 22.32 -12.47 5.55
C ALA A 199 22.77 -13.95 5.67
N GLY A 200 22.12 -14.85 4.93
CA GLY A 200 22.51 -16.27 4.84
C GLY A 200 23.94 -16.47 4.34
N TYR A 201 24.35 -15.79 3.27
CA TYR A 201 25.74 -15.86 2.78
C TYR A 201 26.75 -15.37 3.82
N ALA A 202 26.44 -14.29 4.56
CA ALA A 202 27.32 -13.82 5.63
C ALA A 202 27.46 -14.86 6.76
N LEU A 203 26.35 -15.49 7.15
CA LEU A 203 26.38 -16.58 8.15
C LEU A 203 27.15 -17.81 7.66
N GLN A 204 27.05 -18.14 6.37
CA GLN A 204 27.82 -19.24 5.78
C GLN A 204 29.33 -18.95 5.84
N ILE A 205 29.76 -17.71 5.57
CA ILE A 205 31.17 -17.31 5.73
C ILE A 205 31.61 -17.41 7.18
N PHE A 206 30.75 -17.03 8.13
CA PHE A 206 31.03 -17.19 9.55
C PHE A 206 31.28 -18.66 9.91
N ASP A 207 30.37 -19.56 9.53
CA ASP A 207 30.48 -21.00 9.80
C ASP A 207 31.74 -21.62 9.19
N ILE A 208 32.00 -21.35 7.90
CA ILE A 208 33.24 -21.80 7.21
C ILE A 208 34.48 -21.25 7.91
N GLY A 209 34.45 -19.99 8.37
CA GLY A 209 35.56 -19.36 9.07
C GLY A 209 35.88 -20.05 10.40
N ILE A 210 34.85 -20.41 11.17
CA ILE A 210 34.99 -21.16 12.42
C ILE A 210 35.53 -22.57 12.16
N GLN A 211 34.97 -23.29 11.17
CA GLN A 211 35.40 -24.65 10.81
C GLN A 211 36.88 -24.71 10.38
N ASN A 212 37.36 -23.67 9.70
CA ASN A 212 38.75 -23.57 9.26
C ASN A 212 39.68 -22.86 10.26
N ALA A 213 39.23 -22.63 11.51
CA ALA A 213 39.99 -21.94 12.55
C ALA A 213 40.58 -20.59 12.10
N MET A 214 39.86 -19.85 11.25
CA MET A 214 40.29 -18.55 10.75
C MET A 214 40.25 -17.52 11.89
N GLY A 215 41.17 -16.55 11.87
CA GLY A 215 41.15 -15.44 12.83
C GLY A 215 39.86 -14.61 12.71
N THR A 216 39.27 -14.23 13.85
CA THR A 216 37.99 -13.49 13.92
C THR A 216 37.94 -12.26 13.03
N ASN A 217 39.04 -11.49 12.95
CA ASN A 217 39.13 -10.31 12.09
C ASN A 217 39.03 -10.65 10.59
N ILE A 218 39.54 -11.81 10.17
CA ILE A 218 39.45 -12.27 8.78
C ILE A 218 38.00 -12.63 8.48
N ILE A 219 37.35 -13.38 9.38
CA ILE A 219 35.94 -13.78 9.24
C ILE A 219 35.05 -12.54 9.09
N ILE A 220 35.16 -11.57 10.01
CA ILE A 220 34.36 -10.34 10.00
C ILE A 220 34.58 -9.54 8.71
N ARG A 221 35.83 -9.42 8.25
CA ARG A 221 36.14 -8.73 6.99
C ARG A 221 35.51 -9.44 5.79
N SER A 222 35.59 -10.76 5.72
CA SER A 222 34.98 -11.54 4.63
C SER A 222 33.45 -11.43 4.63
N MET A 223 32.83 -11.43 5.82
CA MET A 223 31.39 -11.20 5.96
C MET A 223 31.01 -9.79 5.49
N ALA A 224 31.77 -8.77 5.91
CA ALA A 224 31.54 -7.39 5.49
C ALA A 224 31.68 -7.23 3.97
N ASP A 225 32.69 -7.87 3.35
CA ASP A 225 32.92 -7.82 1.91
C ASP A 225 31.72 -8.36 1.10
N ILE A 226 31.22 -9.55 1.46
CA ILE A 226 30.05 -10.11 0.77
C ILE A 226 28.80 -9.23 0.98
N LEU A 227 28.60 -8.69 2.17
CA LEU A 227 27.46 -7.84 2.50
C LEU A 227 27.51 -6.50 1.76
N VAL A 228 28.68 -5.87 1.65
CA VAL A 228 28.87 -4.64 0.87
C VAL A 228 28.61 -4.90 -0.59
N ARG A 229 29.22 -5.94 -1.17
CA ARG A 229 29.04 -6.30 -2.58
C ARG A 229 27.57 -6.55 -2.89
N ARG A 230 26.91 -7.41 -2.12
CA ARG A 230 25.49 -7.74 -2.32
C ARG A 230 24.56 -6.55 -2.03
N GLY A 231 24.88 -5.73 -1.04
CA GLY A 231 24.14 -4.52 -0.70
C GLY A 231 24.15 -3.49 -1.83
N VAL A 232 25.34 -3.13 -2.35
CA VAL A 232 25.48 -2.19 -3.48
C VAL A 232 24.72 -2.70 -4.71
N LEU A 233 24.87 -3.99 -5.00
CA LEU A 233 24.30 -4.62 -6.17
C LEU A 233 22.78 -4.87 -6.08
N ALA A 234 22.20 -4.85 -4.88
CA ALA A 234 20.77 -5.05 -4.67
C ALA A 234 19.89 -4.01 -5.37
N ILE A 235 20.46 -2.84 -5.73
CA ILE A 235 19.75 -1.81 -6.50
C ILE A 235 19.24 -2.32 -7.86
N GLY A 236 19.83 -3.36 -8.45
CA GLY A 236 19.35 -3.96 -9.71
C GLY A 236 19.17 -5.47 -9.69
N GLY A 237 19.10 -6.08 -8.49
CA GLY A 237 18.90 -7.51 -8.29
C GLY A 237 17.43 -7.89 -8.07
N HIS A 238 17.19 -8.86 -7.19
CA HIS A 238 15.86 -9.44 -6.92
C HIS A 238 14.75 -8.41 -6.67
N VAL A 239 15.08 -7.26 -6.05
CA VAL A 239 14.12 -6.17 -5.77
C VAL A 239 13.53 -5.62 -7.08
N VAL A 240 14.37 -5.33 -8.08
CA VAL A 240 13.92 -4.81 -9.37
C VAL A 240 13.25 -5.92 -10.17
N TRP A 241 13.86 -7.11 -10.23
CA TRP A 241 13.33 -8.24 -10.99
C TRP A 241 11.90 -8.59 -10.59
N ALA A 242 11.63 -8.66 -9.28
CA ALA A 242 10.28 -8.93 -8.79
C ALA A 242 9.30 -7.78 -9.02
N ALA A 243 9.78 -6.53 -8.95
CA ALA A 243 8.97 -5.36 -9.25
C ALA A 243 8.52 -5.32 -10.73
N LEU A 244 9.29 -5.86 -11.67
CA LEU A 244 8.94 -5.90 -13.10
C LEU A 244 7.65 -6.69 -13.34
N TYR A 245 7.63 -7.98 -13.00
CA TYR A 245 6.44 -8.82 -13.20
C TYR A 245 5.31 -8.47 -12.24
N GLY A 246 5.60 -8.00 -11.02
CA GLY A 246 4.59 -7.48 -10.12
C GLY A 246 3.83 -6.28 -10.71
N GLY A 247 4.57 -5.32 -11.26
CA GLY A 247 4.00 -4.16 -11.95
C GLY A 247 3.19 -4.56 -13.19
N ALA A 248 3.71 -5.47 -14.01
CA ALA A 248 3.01 -6.01 -15.17
C ALA A 248 1.71 -6.71 -14.79
N LEU A 249 1.74 -7.64 -13.84
CA LEU A 249 0.54 -8.38 -13.39
C LEU A 249 -0.53 -7.44 -12.84
N ALA A 250 -0.15 -6.43 -12.05
CA ALA A 250 -1.12 -5.45 -11.55
C ALA A 250 -1.71 -4.56 -12.66
N LEU A 251 -0.91 -4.19 -13.67
CA LEU A 251 -1.40 -3.48 -14.86
C LEU A 251 -2.40 -4.32 -15.66
N ILE A 252 -2.09 -5.60 -15.87
CA ILE A 252 -2.93 -6.53 -16.64
C ILE A 252 -4.23 -6.82 -15.88
N LYS A 253 -4.13 -7.07 -14.57
CA LYS A 253 -5.28 -7.33 -13.69
C LYS A 253 -6.23 -6.13 -13.65
N GLY A 254 -5.70 -4.92 -13.47
CA GLY A 254 -6.51 -3.73 -13.25
C GLY A 254 -7.50 -3.91 -12.08
N LYS A 255 -8.74 -3.43 -12.25
CA LYS A 255 -9.85 -3.67 -11.29
C LYS A 255 -10.46 -5.07 -11.36
N GLY A 256 -9.99 -5.93 -12.27
CA GLY A 256 -10.49 -7.29 -12.45
C GLY A 256 -10.00 -8.27 -11.38
N LYS A 257 -10.32 -9.55 -11.56
CA LYS A 257 -9.80 -10.64 -10.73
C LYS A 257 -8.49 -11.17 -11.33
N MET A 258 -7.57 -11.61 -10.46
CA MET A 258 -6.41 -12.37 -10.92
C MET A 258 -6.92 -13.67 -11.54
N SER A 259 -6.56 -13.95 -12.79
CA SER A 259 -7.02 -15.12 -13.53
C SER A 259 -5.90 -15.69 -14.39
N PRO A 260 -5.98 -16.95 -14.83
CA PRO A 260 -4.97 -17.54 -15.72
C PRO A 260 -4.70 -16.72 -16.99
N LYS A 261 -5.70 -15.97 -17.49
CA LYS A 261 -5.56 -15.08 -18.65
C LYS A 261 -4.51 -13.98 -18.45
N CYS A 262 -4.22 -13.59 -17.21
CA CYS A 262 -3.18 -12.61 -16.91
C CYS A 262 -1.79 -13.10 -17.37
N PHE A 263 -1.55 -14.41 -17.32
CA PHE A 263 -0.30 -15.05 -17.73
C PHE A 263 -0.20 -15.28 -19.24
N ALA A 264 -1.31 -15.16 -19.98
CA ALA A 264 -1.30 -15.19 -21.45
C ALA A 264 -0.88 -13.84 -22.06
N ASN A 265 -0.76 -12.79 -21.25
CA ASN A 265 -0.42 -11.46 -21.74
C ASN A 265 1.08 -11.32 -22.06
N SER A 266 1.40 -10.73 -23.22
CA SER A 266 2.80 -10.53 -23.64
C SER A 266 3.60 -9.63 -22.69
N LEU A 267 2.97 -8.70 -21.99
CA LEU A 267 3.64 -7.86 -21.00
C LEU A 267 4.16 -8.68 -19.81
N PHE A 268 3.41 -9.69 -19.38
CA PHE A 268 3.85 -10.58 -18.31
C PHE A 268 5.12 -11.32 -18.75
N TRP A 269 5.08 -11.99 -19.90
CA TRP A 269 6.24 -12.74 -20.41
C TRP A 269 7.44 -11.85 -20.71
N LEU A 270 7.23 -10.63 -21.22
CA LEU A 270 8.31 -9.66 -21.37
C LEU A 270 9.01 -9.41 -20.03
N THR A 271 8.25 -9.11 -18.98
CA THR A 271 8.83 -8.78 -17.67
C THR A 271 9.38 -9.97 -16.90
N PHE A 272 8.70 -11.12 -16.94
CA PHE A 272 9.15 -12.34 -16.28
C PHE A 272 10.39 -12.92 -16.96
N SER A 273 10.37 -13.05 -18.29
CA SER A 273 11.54 -13.54 -19.03
C SER A 273 12.71 -12.57 -18.90
N ALA A 274 12.49 -11.25 -18.92
CA ALA A 274 13.57 -10.31 -18.66
C ALA A 274 14.17 -10.45 -17.25
N ALA A 275 13.34 -10.56 -16.21
CA ALA A 275 13.79 -10.81 -14.84
C ALA A 275 14.62 -12.11 -14.74
N PHE A 276 14.09 -13.19 -15.32
CA PHE A 276 14.77 -14.48 -15.38
C PHE A 276 16.10 -14.43 -16.13
N LEU A 277 16.15 -13.79 -17.30
CA LEU A 277 17.38 -13.67 -18.10
C LEU A 277 18.42 -12.77 -17.44
N LEU A 278 18.00 -11.68 -16.79
CA LEU A 278 18.89 -10.82 -16.01
C LEU A 278 19.51 -11.59 -14.85
N HIS A 279 18.70 -12.36 -14.12
CA HIS A 279 19.18 -13.20 -13.03
C HIS A 279 20.08 -14.34 -13.52
N THR A 280 19.72 -14.97 -14.62
CA THR A 280 20.55 -15.99 -15.28
C THR A 280 21.91 -15.42 -15.69
N ALA A 281 21.92 -14.24 -16.33
CA ALA A 281 23.16 -13.55 -16.69
C ALA A 281 23.97 -13.10 -15.47
N TRP A 282 23.29 -12.76 -14.37
CA TRP A 282 23.93 -12.42 -13.09
C TRP A 282 24.74 -13.61 -12.53
N ASN A 283 24.15 -14.81 -12.56
CA ASN A 283 24.73 -16.03 -12.01
C ASN A 283 25.64 -16.76 -12.99
N PHE A 284 25.58 -16.43 -14.28
CA PHE A 284 26.42 -17.05 -15.30
C PHE A 284 27.91 -16.85 -14.95
N SER A 285 28.69 -17.91 -15.12
CA SER A 285 30.15 -17.92 -15.07
C SER A 285 30.69 -18.65 -16.30
N ALA A 286 31.75 -18.14 -16.90
CA ALA A 286 32.46 -18.77 -18.01
C ALA A 286 32.95 -20.17 -17.66
N SER A 287 33.14 -20.48 -16.38
CA SER A 287 33.48 -21.82 -15.91
C SER A 287 32.44 -22.88 -16.31
N TYR A 288 31.20 -22.50 -16.55
CA TYR A 288 30.14 -23.40 -17.02
C TYR A 288 30.26 -23.81 -18.50
N LEU A 289 31.22 -23.22 -19.24
CA LEU A 289 31.55 -23.61 -20.61
C LEU A 289 32.62 -24.71 -20.66
N ALA A 290 33.20 -25.10 -19.51
CA ALA A 290 34.10 -26.24 -19.42
C ALA A 290 33.43 -27.50 -19.97
N GLY A 291 34.16 -28.26 -20.79
CA GLY A 291 33.65 -29.45 -21.49
C GLY A 291 32.73 -29.17 -22.69
N LYS A 292 32.38 -27.90 -22.95
CA LYS A 292 31.63 -27.48 -24.17
C LYS A 292 32.50 -26.72 -25.16
N LEU A 293 33.54 -26.04 -24.67
CA LEU A 293 34.50 -25.28 -25.46
C LEU A 293 35.93 -25.74 -25.12
N PRO A 294 36.93 -25.42 -25.97
CA PRO A 294 38.32 -25.73 -25.69
C PRO A 294 38.80 -25.15 -24.35
N ASP A 295 39.54 -25.92 -23.56
CA ASP A 295 39.97 -25.53 -22.20
C ASP A 295 40.78 -24.23 -22.18
N SER A 296 41.61 -23.98 -23.19
CA SER A 296 42.39 -22.74 -23.32
C SER A 296 41.50 -21.50 -23.49
N LEU A 297 40.38 -21.64 -24.22
CA LEU A 297 39.39 -20.59 -24.39
C LEU A 297 38.61 -20.38 -23.08
N VAL A 298 38.18 -21.46 -22.42
CA VAL A 298 37.46 -21.39 -21.14
C VAL A 298 38.32 -20.74 -20.07
N ALA A 299 39.59 -21.13 -19.94
CA ALA A 299 40.53 -20.53 -18.99
C ALA A 299 40.73 -19.03 -19.25
N SER A 300 40.82 -18.63 -20.53
CA SER A 300 40.93 -17.23 -20.92
C SER A 300 39.67 -16.44 -20.56
N LEU A 301 38.49 -17.00 -20.81
CA LEU A 301 37.20 -16.37 -20.47
C LEU A 301 36.99 -16.27 -18.95
N VAL A 302 37.34 -17.32 -18.19
CA VAL A 302 37.28 -17.31 -16.72
C VAL A 302 38.23 -16.26 -16.15
N LYS A 303 39.47 -16.17 -16.67
CA LYS A 303 40.43 -15.15 -16.23
C LYS A 303 39.94 -13.73 -16.56
N PHE A 304 39.36 -13.55 -17.74
CA PHE A 304 38.75 -12.28 -18.14
C PHE A 304 37.57 -11.92 -17.24
N GLU A 305 36.67 -12.87 -16.94
CA GLU A 305 35.52 -12.65 -16.05
C GLU A 305 35.91 -12.45 -14.59
N ALA A 306 36.97 -13.09 -14.11
CA ALA A 306 37.46 -12.94 -12.74
C ALA A 306 38.10 -11.57 -12.47
N GLY A 307 38.40 -10.79 -13.51
CA GLY A 307 38.88 -9.43 -13.38
C GLY A 307 37.88 -8.55 -12.62
N THR A 308 38.35 -7.82 -11.61
CA THR A 308 37.47 -6.96 -10.80
C THR A 308 36.69 -5.96 -11.66
N VAL A 309 37.36 -5.32 -12.62
CA VAL A 309 36.74 -4.34 -13.52
C VAL A 309 35.66 -4.98 -14.39
N THR A 310 35.94 -6.14 -15.00
CA THR A 310 35.00 -6.84 -15.89
C THR A 310 33.77 -7.33 -15.14
N GLN A 311 33.91 -7.81 -13.91
CA GLN A 311 32.76 -8.14 -13.05
C GLN A 311 31.88 -6.92 -12.77
N TRP A 312 32.47 -5.79 -12.37
CA TRP A 312 31.70 -4.58 -12.10
C TRP A 312 31.00 -4.06 -13.35
N VAL A 313 31.67 -4.08 -14.52
CA VAL A 313 31.06 -3.70 -15.80
C VAL A 313 29.85 -4.59 -16.10
N LYS A 314 29.98 -5.92 -15.96
CA LYS A 314 28.86 -6.87 -16.14
C LYS A 314 27.67 -6.47 -15.26
N TYR A 315 27.88 -6.30 -13.96
CA TYR A 315 26.78 -5.97 -13.06
C TYR A 315 26.18 -4.58 -13.34
N ILE A 316 26.99 -3.58 -13.65
CA ILE A 316 26.51 -2.23 -14.00
C ILE A 316 25.62 -2.29 -15.25
N VAL A 317 26.02 -3.02 -16.29
CA VAL A 317 25.21 -3.20 -17.51
C VAL A 317 23.88 -3.87 -17.18
N LEU A 318 23.89 -4.95 -16.39
CA LEU A 318 22.66 -5.64 -15.97
C LEU A 318 21.75 -4.73 -15.15
N ILE A 319 22.30 -3.93 -14.23
CA ILE A 319 21.56 -2.95 -13.44
C ILE A 319 20.91 -1.91 -14.36
N ILE A 320 21.65 -1.34 -15.32
CA ILE A 320 21.12 -0.36 -16.27
C ILE A 320 19.95 -0.96 -17.05
N LEU A 321 20.10 -2.17 -17.59
CA LEU A 321 19.03 -2.87 -18.32
C LEU A 321 17.79 -3.10 -17.45
N ALA A 322 17.98 -3.55 -16.20
CA ALA A 322 16.89 -3.76 -15.24
C ALA A 322 16.13 -2.45 -14.95
N TRP A 323 16.84 -1.34 -14.76
CA TRP A 323 16.24 -0.03 -14.49
C TRP A 323 15.56 0.60 -15.71
N LEU A 324 16.09 0.39 -16.92
CA LEU A 324 15.42 0.83 -18.14
C LEU A 324 14.05 0.16 -18.29
N LEU A 325 13.97 -1.16 -18.04
CA LEU A 325 12.71 -1.90 -18.02
C LEU A 325 11.79 -1.45 -16.89
N LEU A 326 12.32 -1.24 -15.69
CA LEU A 326 11.54 -0.75 -14.55
C LEU A 326 10.94 0.62 -14.84
N PHE A 327 11.72 1.55 -15.37
CA PHE A 327 11.23 2.87 -15.75
C PHE A 327 10.18 2.82 -16.87
N TYR A 328 10.30 1.87 -17.80
CA TYR A 328 9.26 1.61 -18.79
C TYR A 328 7.94 1.18 -18.12
N ILE A 329 7.98 0.20 -17.20
CA ILE A 329 6.78 -0.25 -16.46
C ILE A 329 6.23 0.84 -15.54
N MET A 330 7.09 1.59 -14.84
CA MET A 330 6.68 2.73 -14.00
C MET A 330 5.98 3.81 -14.84
N LYS A 331 6.54 4.19 -15.99
CA LYS A 331 5.89 5.17 -16.89
C LYS A 331 4.52 4.70 -17.34
N LYS A 332 4.37 3.42 -17.71
CA LYS A 332 3.08 2.82 -18.06
C LYS A 332 2.09 2.87 -16.89
N SER A 333 2.59 2.65 -15.67
CA SER A 333 1.79 2.69 -14.44
C SER A 333 1.38 4.10 -14.02
N ILE A 334 2.25 5.10 -14.19
CA ILE A 334 1.89 6.50 -13.93
C ILE A 334 0.85 6.98 -14.96
N ARG A 335 1.00 6.61 -16.24
CA ARG A 335 0.00 6.90 -17.27
C ARG A 335 -1.37 6.33 -16.94
N GLN A 336 -1.42 5.11 -16.38
CA GLN A 336 -2.67 4.53 -15.87
C GLN A 336 -3.32 5.44 -14.81
N MET A 337 -2.54 6.06 -13.93
CA MET A 337 -3.09 6.95 -12.89
C MET A 337 -3.64 8.23 -13.50
N VAL A 338 -2.89 8.84 -14.42
CA VAL A 338 -3.33 10.05 -15.14
C VAL A 338 -4.64 9.77 -15.88
N SER A 339 -4.77 8.63 -16.56
CA SER A 339 -6.02 8.28 -17.23
C SER A 339 -7.20 8.08 -16.27
N VAL A 340 -6.96 7.50 -15.08
CA VAL A 340 -8.02 7.31 -14.09
C VAL A 340 -8.51 8.66 -13.59
N ASP A 341 -7.61 9.58 -13.30
CA ASP A 341 -7.96 10.93 -12.84
C ASP A 341 -8.68 11.75 -13.91
N GLU A 342 -8.21 11.71 -15.18
CA GLU A 342 -8.91 12.29 -16.34
C GLU A 342 -10.33 11.75 -16.48
N MET A 343 -10.55 10.44 -16.30
CA MET A 343 -11.89 9.85 -16.34
C MET A 343 -12.81 10.44 -15.26
N TYR A 344 -12.32 10.67 -14.05
CA TYR A 344 -13.10 11.30 -12.98
C TYR A 344 -13.36 12.80 -13.26
N HIS A 345 -12.38 13.53 -13.79
CA HIS A 345 -12.55 14.92 -14.18
C HIS A 345 -13.55 15.09 -15.33
N ASN A 346 -13.48 14.23 -16.34
CA ASN A 346 -14.43 14.24 -17.46
C ASN A 346 -15.83 13.84 -17.01
N ALA A 347 -15.96 12.83 -16.15
CA ALA A 347 -17.25 12.45 -15.56
C ALA A 347 -17.87 13.57 -14.73
N ALA A 348 -17.07 14.36 -14.00
CA ALA A 348 -17.57 15.52 -13.26
C ALA A 348 -17.98 16.69 -14.17
N ASN A 349 -17.38 16.80 -15.36
CA ASN A 349 -17.65 17.86 -16.32
C ASN A 349 -18.72 17.50 -17.37
N SER A 350 -19.20 16.26 -17.39
CA SER A 350 -20.19 15.79 -18.37
C SER A 350 -21.52 16.54 -18.24
N ALA A 351 -22.20 16.73 -19.37
CA ALA A 351 -23.50 17.39 -19.41
C ALA A 351 -24.52 16.67 -18.52
N GLU A 352 -24.51 15.33 -18.51
CA GLU A 352 -25.35 14.51 -17.63
C GLU A 352 -25.10 14.78 -16.14
N TYR A 353 -23.83 14.90 -15.72
CA TYR A 353 -23.52 15.18 -14.31
C TYR A 353 -23.97 16.60 -13.92
N LYS A 354 -23.75 17.58 -14.81
CA LYS A 354 -24.20 18.97 -14.62
C LYS A 354 -25.72 19.07 -14.61
N GLU A 355 -26.41 18.33 -15.47
CA GLU A 355 -27.87 18.30 -15.55
C GLU A 355 -28.47 17.58 -14.34
N ALA A 356 -27.88 16.47 -13.88
CA ALA A 356 -28.27 15.78 -12.65
C ALA A 356 -28.04 16.65 -11.41
N ALA A 357 -26.94 17.42 -11.37
CA ALA A 357 -26.67 18.39 -10.32
C ALA A 357 -27.68 19.54 -10.35
N ALA A 358 -27.99 20.09 -11.51
CA ALA A 358 -28.99 21.14 -11.70
C ALA A 358 -30.41 20.67 -11.35
N LYS A 359 -30.78 19.43 -11.70
CA LYS A 359 -32.06 18.82 -11.31
C LYS A 359 -32.15 18.63 -9.79
N ARG A 360 -31.07 18.22 -9.13
CA ARG A 360 -31.00 18.13 -7.65
C ARG A 360 -31.11 19.50 -6.98
N GLN A 361 -30.58 20.54 -7.61
CA GLN A 361 -30.64 21.90 -7.10
C GLN A 361 -32.04 22.52 -7.27
N LYS A 362 -32.65 22.37 -8.45
CA LYS A 362 -34.05 22.77 -8.70
C LYS A 362 -35.05 22.04 -7.81
N LYS A 363 -34.83 20.75 -7.53
CA LYS A 363 -35.68 19.99 -6.60
C LYS A 363 -35.62 20.54 -5.18
N LYS A 364 -34.43 20.96 -4.71
CA LYS A 364 -34.25 21.61 -3.41
C LYS A 364 -34.89 23.01 -3.35
N GLU A 365 -34.92 23.73 -4.45
CA GLU A 365 -35.58 25.04 -4.55
C GLU A 365 -37.11 24.90 -4.54
N GLN A 366 -37.67 23.91 -5.25
CA GLN A 366 -39.12 23.64 -5.28
C GLN A 366 -39.66 23.09 -3.96
N GLU A 367 -38.88 22.29 -3.23
CA GLU A 367 -39.24 21.79 -1.90
C GLU A 367 -39.24 22.90 -0.82
N GLN A 368 -38.67 24.08 -1.10
CA GLN A 368 -38.70 25.23 -0.20
C GLN A 368 -39.89 26.18 -0.41
N GLU A 369 -40.67 26.02 -1.48
CA GLU A 369 -41.75 26.97 -1.85
C GLU A 369 -43.20 26.50 -1.52
N GLN A 370 -43.42 25.29 -0.98
CA GLN A 370 -44.77 24.83 -0.63
C GLN A 370 -45.16 25.14 0.84
N PRO A 371 -46.31 25.80 1.11
CA PRO A 371 -46.75 26.09 2.47
C PRO A 371 -47.44 24.87 3.11
N VAL A 372 -47.06 24.60 4.37
CA VAL A 372 -47.53 23.45 5.17
C VAL A 372 -48.97 23.66 5.64
N HIS A 373 -49.91 22.86 5.13
CA HIS A 373 -51.28 22.78 5.67
C HIS A 373 -51.33 21.68 6.75
N ARG A 374 -51.69 22.07 7.98
CA ARG A 374 -51.82 21.20 9.15
C ARG A 374 -53.21 20.55 9.17
N SER A 375 -53.29 19.24 9.40
CA SER A 375 -54.52 18.51 9.73
C SER A 375 -54.33 17.64 10.98
N GLU A 376 -55.36 17.62 11.82
CA GLU A 376 -55.42 17.05 13.17
C GLU A 376 -55.61 15.51 13.20
N PRO A 377 -55.32 14.82 14.32
CA PRO A 377 -55.39 13.37 14.42
C PRO A 377 -56.75 12.87 14.95
N LYS A 378 -57.24 11.73 14.41
CA LYS A 378 -58.35 10.95 14.97
C LYS A 378 -57.88 9.62 15.55
N GLU A 379 -58.50 9.28 16.67
CA GLU A 379 -58.32 8.13 17.56
C GLU A 379 -58.74 6.78 16.95
N GLN A 380 -58.17 5.67 17.44
CA GLN A 380 -58.93 4.48 17.86
C GLN A 380 -58.08 3.49 18.70
N HIS A 381 -58.75 2.89 19.69
CA HIS A 381 -58.34 2.02 20.80
C HIS A 381 -58.85 0.56 20.50
N PRO A 382 -58.78 -0.47 21.39
CA PRO A 382 -57.62 -1.22 21.91
C PRO A 382 -57.81 -2.79 21.90
N GLU A 383 -56.81 -3.51 22.45
CA GLU A 383 -56.82 -4.89 23.02
C GLU A 383 -56.87 -6.17 22.14
N GLN A 384 -55.90 -7.08 22.32
CA GLN A 384 -56.04 -8.31 23.15
C GLN A 384 -54.73 -9.12 23.31
N LYS A 385 -54.57 -9.74 24.49
CA LYS A 385 -53.45 -10.54 25.02
C LYS A 385 -53.50 -12.02 24.58
N GLN A 386 -52.35 -12.70 24.57
CA GLN A 386 -52.13 -14.10 25.05
C GLN A 386 -50.62 -14.41 25.00
N GLU A 387 -49.92 -14.42 26.13
CA GLU A 387 -49.55 -15.56 27.01
C GLU A 387 -48.38 -16.44 26.50
N GLN A 388 -47.35 -16.56 27.35
CA GLN A 388 -46.16 -17.41 27.22
C GLN A 388 -46.46 -18.87 27.62
N PRO A 389 -45.55 -19.82 27.34
CA PRO A 389 -44.72 -20.28 28.46
C PRO A 389 -43.26 -20.62 28.12
N VAL A 390 -42.51 -20.77 29.22
CA VAL A 390 -41.07 -21.00 29.40
C VAL A 390 -40.63 -22.40 28.95
N HIS A 391 -39.43 -22.51 28.35
CA HIS A 391 -38.59 -23.70 28.49
C HIS A 391 -37.09 -23.34 28.48
N GLN A 392 -36.40 -23.72 29.56
CA GLN A 392 -34.95 -23.75 29.68
C GLN A 392 -34.34 -24.84 28.80
N SER A 393 -33.23 -24.55 28.13
CA SER A 393 -32.18 -25.54 27.82
C SER A 393 -30.85 -24.83 27.56
N ALA A 394 -29.78 -25.53 27.91
CA ALA A 394 -28.45 -25.03 28.20
C ALA A 394 -27.54 -24.83 26.97
N GLN A 395 -26.52 -24.00 27.16
CA GLN A 395 -25.18 -24.00 26.56
C GLN A 395 -25.01 -24.38 25.06
N LYS A 396 -24.59 -23.39 24.28
CA LYS A 396 -23.37 -23.49 23.47
C LYS A 396 -22.82 -22.11 23.13
N GLU A 397 -21.64 -21.80 23.66
CA GLU A 397 -20.79 -20.73 23.14
C GLU A 397 -20.49 -21.04 21.67
N GLN A 398 -21.04 -20.22 20.77
CA GLN A 398 -20.58 -20.12 19.39
C GLN A 398 -20.00 -18.73 19.20
N GLN A 399 -18.70 -18.71 18.91
CA GLN A 399 -17.93 -17.57 18.45
C GLN A 399 -18.67 -16.86 17.31
N PRO A 400 -18.69 -15.52 17.24
CA PRO A 400 -19.27 -14.85 16.09
C PRO A 400 -18.38 -15.12 14.88
N ILE A 401 -18.94 -15.88 13.95
CA ILE A 401 -18.51 -15.97 12.57
C ILE A 401 -18.46 -14.52 12.05
N HIS A 402 -17.24 -14.02 11.82
CA HIS A 402 -17.03 -12.79 11.07
C HIS A 402 -17.41 -13.06 9.62
N GLU A 403 -18.71 -12.94 9.32
CA GLU A 403 -19.14 -12.68 7.96
C GLU A 403 -18.55 -11.34 7.54
N GLU A 404 -17.66 -11.38 6.54
CA GLU A 404 -17.20 -10.22 5.79
C GLU A 404 -18.42 -9.56 5.12
N SER A 405 -19.15 -8.77 5.90
CA SER A 405 -20.14 -7.85 5.35
C SER A 405 -19.41 -6.87 4.43
N GLU A 406 -19.70 -7.02 3.16
CA GLU A 406 -19.48 -6.07 2.09
C GLU A 406 -19.60 -4.63 2.65
N TYR A 407 -18.60 -3.77 2.43
CA TYR A 407 -18.68 -2.33 2.76
C TYR A 407 -19.70 -1.66 1.82
N ARG A 408 -20.96 -2.07 1.94
CA ARG A 408 -22.10 -1.46 1.27
C ARG A 408 -22.35 -0.14 1.99
N VAL A 409 -22.32 0.94 1.21
CA VAL A 409 -22.67 2.26 1.71
C VAL A 409 -24.18 2.31 1.72
N GLU A 410 -24.75 2.33 2.91
CA GLU A 410 -26.20 2.25 3.14
C GLU A 410 -26.84 3.65 3.12
N ALA A 411 -26.10 4.64 3.62
CA ALA A 411 -26.52 6.04 3.58
C ALA A 411 -25.32 6.98 3.48
N VAL A 412 -25.60 8.23 3.16
CA VAL A 412 -24.63 9.30 2.99
C VAL A 412 -25.06 10.49 3.85
N ILE A 413 -24.16 10.96 4.71
CA ILE A 413 -24.35 12.18 5.50
C ILE A 413 -23.52 13.30 4.87
N GLN A 414 -24.16 14.39 4.45
CA GLN A 414 -23.51 15.55 3.84
C GLN A 414 -23.64 16.78 4.75
N GLY A 415 -22.54 17.49 5.00
CA GLY A 415 -22.60 18.79 5.66
C GLY A 415 -23.23 19.83 4.75
N VAL A 416 -24.24 20.51 5.26
CA VAL A 416 -25.03 21.53 4.54
C VAL A 416 -24.58 22.94 4.92
N SER A 417 -24.09 23.13 6.14
CA SER A 417 -23.61 24.42 6.63
C SER A 417 -22.39 24.26 7.55
N GLY A 418 -21.71 25.39 7.81
CA GLY A 418 -20.59 25.46 8.74
C GLY A 418 -19.27 24.91 8.21
N LEU A 419 -18.38 24.56 9.13
CA LEU A 419 -17.00 24.12 8.83
C LEU A 419 -16.92 22.86 7.97
N LEU A 420 -17.98 22.05 7.95
CA LEU A 420 -18.06 20.80 7.21
C LEU A 420 -19.00 20.89 6.00
N ASN A 421 -19.42 22.10 5.60
CA ASN A 421 -20.23 22.31 4.40
C ASN A 421 -19.59 21.67 3.16
N GLY A 422 -20.39 20.96 2.37
CA GLY A 422 -19.97 20.26 1.16
C GLY A 422 -19.20 18.96 1.40
N LYS A 423 -18.83 18.63 2.65
CA LYS A 423 -18.17 17.35 2.97
C LYS A 423 -19.20 16.24 3.10
N THR A 424 -18.82 15.06 2.61
CA THR A 424 -19.68 13.89 2.54
C THR A 424 -19.06 12.73 3.31
N TYR A 425 -19.85 12.08 4.16
CA TYR A 425 -19.48 10.97 5.01
C TYR A 425 -20.32 9.75 4.65
N MET A 426 -19.67 8.64 4.34
CA MET A 426 -20.33 7.38 3.99
C MET A 426 -20.68 6.62 5.27
N LEU A 427 -21.96 6.26 5.43
CA LEU A 427 -22.42 5.40 6.51
C LEU A 427 -22.52 3.96 6.00
N THR A 428 -21.81 3.04 6.64
CA THR A 428 -21.80 1.61 6.31
C THR A 428 -22.39 0.80 7.46
N ALA A 429 -22.91 -0.40 7.16
CA ALA A 429 -23.60 -1.24 8.14
C ALA A 429 -22.79 -1.54 9.41
N GLY A 430 -21.46 -1.61 9.30
CA GLY A 430 -20.55 -1.90 10.43
C GLY A 430 -19.82 -0.71 11.04
N THR A 431 -19.84 0.48 10.42
CA THR A 431 -19.03 1.63 10.88
C THR A 431 -19.91 2.84 11.20
N PRO A 432 -20.16 3.15 12.48
CA PRO A 432 -20.92 4.34 12.84
C PRO A 432 -20.10 5.62 12.59
N LEU A 433 -20.80 6.71 12.26
CA LEU A 433 -20.23 8.05 12.24
C LEU A 433 -20.35 8.67 13.63
N ILE A 434 -19.23 9.11 14.20
CA ILE A 434 -19.15 9.75 15.51
C ILE A 434 -18.62 11.16 15.30
N PHE A 435 -19.45 12.14 15.66
CA PHE A 435 -19.19 13.57 15.49
C PHE A 435 -18.62 14.16 16.78
N GLY A 436 -17.60 15.00 16.65
CA GLY A 436 -17.04 15.73 17.78
C GLY A 436 -15.64 16.27 17.50
N ARG A 437 -14.96 16.70 18.57
CA ARG A 437 -13.61 17.30 18.50
C ARG A 437 -12.49 16.29 18.81
N ARG A 438 -12.83 15.14 19.39
CA ARG A 438 -11.86 14.17 19.94
C ARG A 438 -11.35 13.22 18.85
N THR A 439 -10.13 13.45 18.37
CA THR A 439 -9.49 12.71 17.25
C THR A 439 -9.42 11.20 17.41
N GLU A 440 -9.32 10.71 18.64
CA GLU A 440 -9.19 9.29 18.96
C GLU A 440 -10.54 8.55 19.06
N LYS A 441 -11.67 9.27 19.06
CA LYS A 441 -13.02 8.67 19.20
C LYS A 441 -14.01 9.12 18.12
N CYS A 442 -13.74 10.21 17.40
CA CYS A 442 -14.59 10.76 16.35
C CYS A 442 -13.99 10.50 14.97
N ASN A 443 -14.81 10.09 14.02
CA ASN A 443 -14.44 9.99 12.60
C ASN A 443 -15.06 11.12 11.76
N VAL A 444 -15.95 11.94 12.34
CA VAL A 444 -16.36 13.23 11.81
C VAL A 444 -15.85 14.34 12.74
N LEU A 445 -14.77 14.99 12.32
CA LEU A 445 -13.97 15.86 13.18
C LEU A 445 -14.23 17.34 12.96
N PHE A 446 -14.45 18.03 14.09
CA PHE A 446 -14.43 19.49 14.20
C PHE A 446 -13.11 19.95 14.81
N LYS A 447 -12.72 21.21 14.54
CA LYS A 447 -11.52 21.80 15.17
C LYS A 447 -11.73 21.89 16.70
N ASN A 448 -10.67 21.76 17.48
CA ASN A 448 -10.74 21.80 18.94
C ASN A 448 -11.41 23.06 19.50
N GLU A 449 -11.32 24.19 18.78
CA GLU A 449 -11.85 25.49 19.19
C GLU A 449 -13.26 25.78 18.66
N THR A 450 -13.89 24.84 17.93
CA THR A 450 -15.24 25.06 17.39
C THR A 450 -16.25 25.20 18.53
N LYS A 451 -16.75 26.44 18.72
CA LYS A 451 -17.84 26.75 19.65
C LYS A 451 -19.12 26.00 19.25
N GLY A 452 -19.91 25.58 20.23
CA GLY A 452 -21.16 24.86 19.98
C GLY A 452 -21.01 23.35 19.74
N ILE A 453 -19.78 22.82 19.66
CA ILE A 453 -19.54 21.39 19.42
C ILE A 453 -18.80 20.74 20.60
N SER A 454 -19.25 19.55 21.03
CA SER A 454 -18.70 18.83 22.17
C SER A 454 -17.55 17.90 21.74
N SER A 455 -16.74 17.44 22.68
CA SER A 455 -15.62 16.51 22.39
C SER A 455 -16.12 15.20 21.80
N LEU A 456 -17.23 14.67 22.34
CA LEU A 456 -18.11 13.66 21.76
C LEU A 456 -19.51 14.29 21.69
N HIS A 457 -20.05 14.47 20.49
CA HIS A 457 -21.30 15.22 20.30
C HIS A 457 -22.46 14.28 19.96
N CYS A 458 -22.40 13.59 18.82
CA CYS A 458 -23.44 12.63 18.45
C CYS A 458 -22.86 11.43 17.68
N LYS A 459 -23.69 10.37 17.56
CA LYS A 459 -23.38 9.16 16.82
C LYS A 459 -24.52 8.84 15.85
N VAL A 460 -24.19 8.58 14.60
CA VAL A 460 -25.09 8.07 13.57
C VAL A 460 -24.65 6.65 13.20
N LYS A 461 -25.57 5.69 13.17
CA LYS A 461 -25.30 4.29 12.82
C LYS A 461 -26.38 3.75 11.90
N TRP A 462 -26.01 2.77 11.08
CA TRP A 462 -26.98 1.93 10.39
C TRP A 462 -27.41 0.78 11.29
N TYR A 463 -28.70 0.45 11.30
CA TYR A 463 -29.22 -0.71 12.01
C TYR A 463 -30.55 -1.17 11.39
N ASN A 464 -30.64 -2.44 10.96
CA ASN A 464 -31.85 -3.06 10.42
C ASN A 464 -32.59 -2.22 9.35
N GLY A 465 -31.87 -1.77 8.32
CA GLY A 465 -32.47 -1.01 7.23
C GLY A 465 -32.74 0.48 7.53
N LYS A 466 -32.38 0.94 8.73
CA LYS A 466 -32.66 2.30 9.23
C LYS A 466 -31.39 3.03 9.64
N VAL A 467 -31.38 4.34 9.44
CA VAL A 467 -30.35 5.23 9.98
C VAL A 467 -30.80 5.71 11.35
N LEU A 468 -29.99 5.46 12.37
CA LEU A 468 -30.27 5.86 13.75
C LEU A 468 -29.26 6.93 14.20
N ILE A 469 -29.75 7.99 14.83
CA ILE A 469 -28.96 9.06 15.44
C ILE A 469 -29.13 9.05 16.96
N LYS A 470 -28.06 9.34 17.69
CA LYS A 470 -28.02 9.41 19.15
C LYS A 470 -27.15 10.58 19.58
N ASP A 471 -27.68 11.46 20.43
CA ASP A 471 -26.89 12.46 21.14
C ASP A 471 -26.04 11.78 22.23
N LEU A 472 -24.75 12.09 22.31
CA LEU A 472 -23.81 11.47 23.26
C LEU A 472 -23.65 12.29 24.56
N GLY A 473 -24.68 13.00 24.98
CA GLY A 473 -24.62 13.91 26.13
C GLY A 473 -23.94 15.22 25.77
N SER A 474 -24.23 15.75 24.58
CA SER A 474 -23.61 16.99 24.11
C SER A 474 -24.09 18.19 24.92
N THR A 475 -23.18 19.15 25.15
CA THR A 475 -23.47 20.37 25.91
C THR A 475 -24.51 21.25 25.22
N TYR A 476 -24.45 21.31 23.89
CA TYR A 476 -25.27 22.21 23.07
C TYR A 476 -26.47 21.52 22.41
N GLY A 477 -26.57 20.19 22.53
CA GLY A 477 -27.67 19.39 21.99
C GLY A 477 -27.52 19.07 20.50
N THR A 478 -28.03 17.89 20.13
CA THR A 478 -28.30 17.49 18.75
C THR A 478 -29.78 17.71 18.45
N TRP A 479 -30.09 18.24 17.28
CA TRP A 479 -31.45 18.67 16.92
C TRP A 479 -31.84 18.18 15.53
N LEU A 480 -33.13 17.89 15.34
CA LEU A 480 -33.72 17.63 14.02
C LEU A 480 -34.19 18.94 13.37
N ASN A 481 -34.38 18.94 12.04
CA ASN A 481 -34.72 20.15 11.27
C ASN A 481 -35.97 20.89 11.76
N GLU A 482 -36.95 20.14 12.24
CA GLU A 482 -38.23 20.64 12.79
C GLU A 482 -38.07 21.36 14.14
N GLY A 483 -36.86 21.42 14.70
CA GLY A 483 -36.58 22.07 15.98
C GLY A 483 -36.65 21.14 17.19
N THR A 484 -36.84 19.83 16.98
CA THR A 484 -36.87 18.83 18.04
C THR A 484 -35.46 18.53 18.56
N ARG A 485 -35.21 18.77 19.86
CA ARG A 485 -33.97 18.37 20.53
C ARG A 485 -34.01 16.88 20.85
N LEU A 486 -32.93 16.17 20.52
CA LEU A 486 -32.80 14.76 20.89
C LEU A 486 -32.47 14.63 22.39
N GLU A 487 -33.13 13.70 23.07
CA GLU A 487 -32.75 13.32 24.43
C GLU A 487 -31.34 12.71 24.43
N PRO A 488 -30.47 13.09 25.39
CA PRO A 488 -29.19 12.47 25.56
C PRO A 488 -29.30 10.95 25.70
N ASN A 489 -28.41 10.25 25.00
CA ASN A 489 -28.24 8.81 25.03
C ASN A 489 -29.39 7.95 24.48
N LYS A 490 -30.41 8.54 23.85
CA LYS A 490 -31.53 7.84 23.20
C LYS A 490 -31.34 7.79 21.69
N TYR A 491 -31.76 6.69 21.06
CA TYR A 491 -31.72 6.53 19.61
C TYR A 491 -33.02 7.06 18.99
N TYR A 492 -32.86 7.84 17.92
CA TYR A 492 -33.94 8.33 17.08
C TYR A 492 -33.68 7.86 15.64
N GLU A 493 -34.74 7.55 14.92
CA GLU A 493 -34.67 7.25 13.50
C GLU A 493 -34.49 8.56 12.72
N LEU A 494 -33.51 8.58 11.82
CA LEU A 494 -33.31 9.67 10.88
C LEU A 494 -33.92 9.21 9.54
N PRO A 495 -35.05 9.79 9.09
CA PRO A 495 -35.72 9.38 7.87
C PRO A 495 -34.88 9.75 6.65
N ASP A 496 -35.07 9.06 5.52
CA ASP A 496 -34.42 9.43 4.26
C ASP A 496 -34.68 10.90 3.94
N GLN A 497 -33.66 11.60 3.43
CA GLN A 497 -33.66 13.05 3.22
C GLN A 497 -33.80 13.88 4.51
N GLY A 498 -33.63 13.25 5.67
CA GLY A 498 -33.68 13.88 6.97
C GLY A 498 -32.52 14.84 7.21
N VAL A 499 -32.80 15.90 7.96
CA VAL A 499 -31.82 16.94 8.31
C VAL A 499 -31.67 17.03 9.83
N PHE A 500 -30.44 17.13 10.30
CA PHE A 500 -30.11 17.36 11.71
C PHE A 500 -29.01 18.40 11.85
N TYR A 501 -28.90 19.04 13.02
CA TYR A 501 -27.86 20.03 13.30
C TYR A 501 -27.31 19.89 14.72
N LEU A 502 -26.05 20.32 14.89
CA LEU A 502 -25.27 20.15 16.12
C LEU A 502 -25.07 21.51 16.81
N GLY A 503 -25.70 21.69 17.97
CA GLY A 503 -25.68 22.94 18.75
C GLY A 503 -26.45 24.11 18.12
N SER A 504 -26.19 24.41 16.85
CA SER A 504 -26.85 25.46 16.08
C SER A 504 -27.03 25.06 14.61
N LYS A 505 -27.93 25.74 13.90
CA LYS A 505 -28.15 25.55 12.45
C LYS A 505 -26.91 25.88 11.60
N GLU A 506 -25.86 26.45 12.18
CA GLU A 506 -24.57 26.63 11.51
C GLU A 506 -23.83 25.30 11.29
N ASN A 507 -24.15 24.22 12.02
CA ASN A 507 -23.54 22.91 11.84
C ASN A 507 -24.60 21.88 11.42
N MET A 508 -25.16 22.08 10.23
CA MET A 508 -26.26 21.27 9.69
C MET A 508 -25.77 20.17 8.76
N PHE A 509 -26.47 19.04 8.80
CA PHE A 509 -26.20 17.84 8.04
C PHE A 509 -27.49 17.30 7.42
N PHE A 510 -27.37 16.83 6.19
CA PHE A 510 -28.41 16.17 5.42
C PHE A 510 -28.05 14.70 5.28
N MET A 511 -29.01 13.80 5.48
CA MET A 511 -28.87 12.37 5.24
C MET A 511 -29.63 11.96 3.99
N GLY A 512 -28.97 11.22 3.10
CA GLY A 512 -29.62 10.53 2.00
C GLY A 512 -29.28 9.04 2.02
N MET A 513 -30.30 8.20 1.91
CA MET A 513 -30.17 6.76 1.66
C MET A 513 -29.55 6.54 0.27
N LYS A 514 -28.91 5.39 0.06
CA LYS A 514 -28.17 5.09 -1.17
C LYS A 514 -28.80 4.03 -2.06
#